data_AF-A0A8K0G6I3-F1
#
_entry.id   AF-A0A8K0G6I3-F1
#
_cell.length_a   1.000
_cell.length_b   1.000
_cell.length_c   1.000
_cell.angle_alpha   90.00
_cell.angle_beta   90.00
_cell.angle_gamma   90.00
#
_symmetry.space_group_name_H-M   'P 1'
#
loop_
_entity.id
_entity.type
_entity.pdbx_description
1 polymer ?
#
loop_
_entity_poly.entity_id
_entity_poly.type
_entity_poly.pdbx_seq_one_letter_code
_entity_poly.pdbx_strand_id
1 'polypeptide(L)'
;YVTDSIVTAVGWGDLSFRGESTEVLRYVELRLLDDDSCRRMFDYFKGNDTIKPDVMICAAIKEKSSCQGDSGGPLIQRLGHLYQI
;
A
#
# COMPACT_ATOMS: atom_id res chain seq x y z
N TYR A 1 4.84 -12.05 6.16
CA TYR A 1 5.64 -10.96 5.59
C TYR A 1 6.62 -10.47 6.64
N VAL A 2 7.70 -9.81 6.24
CA VAL A 2 8.61 -9.11 7.17
C VAL A 2 8.16 -7.65 7.34
N THR A 3 7.89 -7.21 8.56
CA THR A 3 7.57 -5.81 8.88
C THR A 3 8.78 -4.90 8.66
N ASP A 4 8.55 -3.60 8.44
CA ASP A 4 9.61 -2.60 8.17
C ASP A 4 10.41 -2.83 6.87
N SER A 5 9.93 -3.73 6.02
CA SER A 5 10.48 -3.98 4.69
C SER A 5 9.88 -3.04 3.64
N ILE A 6 10.59 -2.92 2.51
CA ILE A 6 10.06 -2.25 1.32
C ILE A 6 9.22 -3.24 0.51
N VAL A 7 8.03 -2.79 0.12
CA VAL A 7 7.10 -3.49 -0.75
C VAL A 7 6.73 -2.61 -1.93
N THR A 8 6.38 -3.23 -3.05
CA THR A 8 6.05 -2.54 -4.30
C THR A 8 4.59 -2.78 -4.64
N ALA A 9 3.80 -1.72 -4.70
CA ALA A 9 2.48 -1.76 -5.32
C ALA A 9 2.62 -1.37 -6.79
N VAL A 10 1.85 -2.02 -7.68
CA VAL A 10 1.85 -1.74 -9.13
C VAL A 10 0.43 -1.59 -9.63
N GLY A 11 0.20 -0.69 -10.59
CA GLY A 11 -1.13 -0.44 -11.12
C GLY A 11 -1.19 0.64 -12.20
N TRP A 12 -2.39 0.82 -12.73
CA TRP A 12 -2.75 1.81 -13.76
C TRP A 12 -3.73 2.86 -13.23
N GLY A 13 -3.85 2.98 -11.91
CA GLY A 13 -4.76 3.91 -11.26
C GLY A 13 -4.42 5.38 -11.47
N ASP A 14 -5.20 6.22 -10.81
CA ASP A 14 -5.06 7.68 -10.86
C ASP A 14 -3.71 8.13 -10.28
N LEU A 15 -3.11 9.14 -10.90
CA LEU A 15 -1.82 9.69 -10.44
C LEU A 15 -1.95 10.60 -9.21
N SER A 16 -3.17 10.99 -8.86
CA SER A 16 -3.50 11.82 -7.70
C SER A 16 -4.98 11.68 -7.34
N PHE A 17 -5.37 12.15 -6.16
CA PHE A 17 -6.78 12.08 -5.72
C PHE A 17 -7.70 12.81 -6.71
N ARG A 18 -8.61 12.06 -7.36
CA ARG A 18 -9.50 12.55 -8.42
C ARG A 18 -8.74 13.12 -9.64
N GLY A 19 -7.51 12.66 -9.84
CA GLY A 19 -6.68 12.98 -11.00
C GLY A 19 -6.96 12.07 -12.18
N GLU A 20 -6.05 12.09 -13.15
CA GLU A 20 -6.13 11.23 -14.33
C GLU A 20 -5.46 9.89 -14.09
N SER A 21 -6.07 8.83 -14.63
CA SER A 21 -5.47 7.50 -14.75
C SER A 21 -4.32 7.50 -15.77
N THR A 22 -3.49 6.47 -15.74
CA THR A 22 -2.32 6.36 -16.60
C THR A 22 -2.40 5.18 -17.56
N GLU A 23 -1.99 5.38 -18.82
CA GLU A 23 -1.89 4.29 -19.80
C GLU A 23 -0.61 3.43 -19.62
N VAL A 24 0.33 3.90 -18.81
CA VAL A 24 1.61 3.23 -18.57
C VAL A 24 1.61 2.67 -17.16
N LEU A 25 1.94 1.39 -17.01
CA LEU A 25 2.01 0.74 -15.69
C LEU A 25 2.95 1.53 -14.76
N ARG A 26 2.46 1.89 -13.59
CA ARG A 26 3.23 2.56 -12.54
C ARG A 26 3.47 1.64 -11.37
N TYR A 27 4.47 2.02 -10.57
CA TYR A 27 4.78 1.35 -9.33
C TYR A 27 5.14 2.37 -8.26
N VAL A 28 4.92 2.00 -7.01
CA VAL A 28 5.32 2.76 -5.83
C VAL A 28 5.94 1.84 -4.80
N GLU A 29 7.07 2.26 -4.24
CA GLU A 29 7.70 1.61 -3.10
C GLU A 29 7.14 2.19 -1.80
N LEU A 30 6.64 1.30 -0.94
CA LEU A 30 6.03 1.63 0.34
C LEU A 30 6.75 0.85 1.45
N ARG A 31 6.64 1.32 2.70
CA ARG A 31 7.14 0.60 3.86
C ARG A 31 6.00 -0.16 4.51
N LEU A 32 6.20 -1.45 4.74
CA LEU A 32 5.19 -2.29 5.37
C LEU A 32 5.16 -2.02 6.89
N LEU A 33 3.97 -1.73 7.40
CA LEU A 33 3.73 -1.35 8.79
C LEU A 33 3.33 -2.58 9.62
N ASP A 34 3.67 -2.56 10.90
CA ASP A 34 3.05 -3.44 11.89
C ASP A 34 1.60 -2.99 12.20
N ASP A 35 0.82 -3.90 12.79
CA ASP A 35 -0.61 -3.70 13.04
C ASP A 35 -0.86 -2.51 13.96
N ASP A 36 -0.01 -2.31 14.97
CA ASP A 36 -0.13 -1.21 15.92
C ASP A 36 0.11 0.14 15.25
N SER A 37 1.10 0.22 14.37
CA SER A 37 1.39 1.42 13.58
C SER A 37 0.29 1.69 12.57
N CYS A 38 -0.29 0.64 11.98
CA CYS A 38 -1.45 0.82 11.10
C CYS A 38 -2.67 1.36 11.85
N ARG A 39 -3.02 0.79 13.00
CA ARG A 39 -4.14 1.26 13.84
C ARG A 39 -3.95 2.72 14.24
N ARG A 40 -2.77 3.08 14.75
CA ARG A 40 -2.44 4.47 15.11
C ARG A 40 -2.61 5.44 13.94
N MET A 41 -2.24 5.02 12.73
CA MET A 41 -2.40 5.83 11.53
C MET A 41 -3.89 6.05 11.20
N PHE A 42 -4.72 5.01 11.23
CA PHE A 42 -6.15 5.13 10.96
C PHE A 42 -6.90 5.93 12.03
N ASP A 43 -6.54 5.75 13.30
CA ASP A 43 -7.07 6.53 14.43
C ASP A 43 -6.74 8.02 14.26
N TYR A 44 -5.52 8.34 13.81
CA TYR A 44 -5.11 9.72 13.52
C TYR A 44 -5.94 10.37 12.41
N PHE A 45 -6.20 9.64 11.32
CA PHE A 45 -7.01 10.15 10.20
C PHE A 45 -8.52 10.13 10.46
N LYS A 46 -8.96 9.70 11.65
CA LYS A 46 -10.38 9.50 12.00
C LYS A 46 -11.11 8.63 10.98
N GLY A 47 -10.43 7.61 10.46
CA GLY A 47 -11.07 6.62 9.60
C GLY A 47 -12.16 5.89 10.39
N ASN A 48 -13.35 5.74 9.81
CA ASN A 48 -14.38 4.88 10.38
C ASN A 48 -14.14 3.39 10.08
N ASP A 49 -13.08 3.07 9.34
CA ASP A 49 -12.77 1.73 8.90
C ASP A 49 -12.11 0.91 10.02
N THR A 50 -12.65 -0.28 10.24
CA THR A 50 -12.07 -1.24 11.19
C THR A 50 -10.97 -2.04 10.50
N ILE A 51 -9.72 -1.85 10.91
CA ILE A 51 -8.60 -2.68 10.47
C ILE A 51 -8.77 -4.10 11.05
N LYS A 52 -8.72 -5.10 10.17
CA LYS A 52 -8.77 -6.54 10.52
C LYS A 52 -7.38 -7.14 10.30
N PRO A 53 -6.52 -7.21 11.33
CA PRO A 53 -5.11 -7.60 11.18
C PRO A 53 -4.91 -8.99 10.54
N ASP A 54 -5.85 -9.91 10.78
CA ASP A 54 -5.75 -11.28 10.28
C ASP A 54 -5.89 -11.40 8.75
N VAL A 55 -6.44 -10.36 8.10
CA VAL A 55 -6.76 -10.36 6.66
C VAL A 55 -6.36 -9.07 5.94
N MET A 56 -5.76 -8.11 6.65
CA MET A 56 -5.35 -6.82 6.10
C MET A 56 -3.90 -6.54 6.48
N ILE A 57 -3.21 -5.87 5.56
CA ILE A 57 -1.85 -5.37 5.74
C ILE A 57 -1.82 -3.89 5.38
N CYS A 58 -0.90 -3.15 5.99
CA CYS A 58 -0.77 -1.72 5.76
C CYS A 58 0.63 -1.40 5.28
N ALA A 59 0.73 -0.58 4.24
CA ALA A 59 2.00 -0.09 3.74
C ALA A 59 1.87 1.41 3.45
N ALA A 60 2.85 2.19 3.90
CA ALA A 60 2.82 3.64 3.72
C ALA A 60 4.23 4.23 3.65
N ILE A 61 4.37 5.33 2.94
CA ILE A 61 5.46 6.28 3.07
C ILE A 61 4.88 7.68 2.88
N LYS A 62 5.56 8.70 3.40
CA LYS A 62 5.08 10.08 3.27
C LYS A 62 4.89 10.44 1.79
N GLU A 63 3.73 11.05 1.48
CA GLU A 63 3.39 11.62 0.16
C GLU A 63 3.30 10.63 -1.02
N LYS A 64 3.32 9.31 -0.77
CA LYS A 64 3.12 8.31 -1.82
C LYS A 64 2.17 7.20 -1.37
N SER A 65 1.24 6.81 -2.23
CA SER A 65 0.31 5.70 -1.99
C SER A 65 -0.18 5.14 -3.33
N SER A 66 -0.91 4.03 -3.28
CA SER A 66 -1.84 3.66 -4.35
C SER A 66 -3.03 4.63 -4.40
N CYS A 67 -3.74 4.69 -5.52
CA CYS A 67 -4.90 5.54 -5.73
C CYS A 67 -6.11 4.77 -6.28
N GLN A 68 -7.16 5.49 -6.66
CA GLN A 68 -8.32 4.90 -7.33
C GLN A 68 -7.89 4.18 -8.63
N GLY A 69 -8.45 3.00 -8.88
CA GLY A 69 -8.07 2.18 -10.04
C GLY A 69 -6.92 1.21 -9.81
N ASP A 70 -6.17 1.32 -8.70
CA ASP A 70 -5.15 0.33 -8.31
C ASP A 70 -5.74 -0.89 -7.57
N SER A 71 -7.03 -0.84 -7.19
CA SER A 71 -7.71 -1.91 -6.46
C SER A 71 -7.61 -3.26 -7.20
N GLY A 72 -7.16 -4.29 -6.49
CA GLY A 72 -6.93 -5.63 -7.04
C GLY A 72 -5.52 -5.83 -7.62
N GLY A 73 -4.71 -4.77 -7.72
CA GLY A 73 -3.28 -4.86 -8.04
C GLY A 73 -2.47 -5.54 -6.93
N PRO A 74 -1.33 -6.16 -7.27
CA PRO A 74 -0.52 -6.89 -6.29
C PRO A 74 0.31 -5.94 -5.43
N LEU A 75 0.57 -6.36 -4.18
CA LEU A 75 1.56 -5.77 -3.30
C LEU A 75 2.71 -6.76 -3.13
N ILE A 76 3.89 -6.41 -3.65
CA ILE A 76 4.98 -7.36 -3.85
C ILE A 76 6.09 -7.12 -2.82
N GLN A 77 6.47 -8.14 -2.07
CA GLN A 77 7.62 -8.12 -1.16
C GLN A 77 8.82 -8.83 -1.80
N ARG A 78 9.99 -8.16 -1.85
CA ARG A 78 11.23 -8.78 -2.35
C ARG A 78 11.99 -9.46 -1.20
N LEU A 79 12.16 -10.78 -1.28
CA LEU A 79 12.90 -11.60 -0.33
C LEU A 79 14.17 -12.14 -1.01
N GLY A 80 15.25 -11.36 -0.99
CA GLY A 80 16.49 -11.70 -1.69
C GLY A 80 16.32 -11.71 -3.21
N HIS A 81 16.42 -12.89 -3.83
CA HIS A 81 16.14 -13.10 -5.26
C HIS A 81 14.70 -13.55 -5.54
N LEU A 82 13.87 -13.71 -4.51
CA LEU A 82 12.48 -14.14 -4.63
C LEU A 82 11.52 -12.95 -4.52
N TYR A 83 10.40 -13.05 -5.22
CA TYR A 83 9.27 -12.13 -5.10
C TYR A 83 8.12 -12.88 -4.45
N GLN A 84 7.54 -12.31 -3.41
CA GLN A 84 6.31 -12.77 -2.78
C GLN A 84 5.20 -11.77 -3.13
N ILE A 85 4.07 -12.30 -3.58
CA ILE A 85 2.84 -11.54 -3.89
C ILE A 85 1.85 -11.77 -2.75
#